data_AF-A0A182N6T3-F1
#
_entry.id   AF-A0A182N6T3-F1
#
_cell.length_a   1.000
_cell.length_b   1.000
_cell.length_c   1.000
_cell.angle_alpha   90.00
_cell.angle_beta   90.00
_cell.angle_gamma   90.00
#
_symmetry.space_group_name_H-M   'P 1'
#
loop_
_entity.id
_entity.type
_entity.pdbx_description
1 polymer ?
#
loop_
_entity_poly.entity_id
_entity_poly.type
_entity_poly.pdbx_seq_one_letter_code
_entity_poly.pdbx_strand_id
1 'polypeptide(L)' 'MDKKEKSKEKLEKRTSEVKPPPNVKCVLVGDGAVGKTNLILSYIQDRFTHEYVPTAFDKYNGKQ' A
#
# COMPACT_ATOMS: atom_id res chain seq x y z
N MET A 1 -6.04 42.89 -26.81
CA MET A 1 -6.53 43.79 -25.76
C MET A 1 -8.01 43.95 -26.11
N ASP A 2 -8.99 43.31 -25.47
CA ASP A 2 -9.20 42.84 -24.09
C ASP A 2 -10.33 41.78 -24.17
N LYS A 3 -10.21 40.51 -23.76
CA LYS A 3 -10.14 39.90 -22.41
C LYS A 3 -10.93 40.65 -21.33
N LYS A 4 -11.83 39.92 -20.63
CA LYS A 4 -12.80 40.31 -19.57
C LYS A 4 -14.20 40.70 -20.10
N GLU A 5 -15.34 40.27 -19.56
CA GLU A 5 -15.68 39.55 -18.33
C GLU A 5 -17.17 39.21 -18.41
N LYS A 6 -17.57 37.93 -18.39
CA LYS A 6 -18.89 37.55 -17.83
C LYS A 6 -18.89 36.10 -17.38
N SER A 7 -18.15 35.88 -16.31
CA SER A 7 -18.38 34.80 -15.37
C SER A 7 -19.77 34.97 -14.73
N LYS A 8 -20.55 33.89 -14.67
CA LYS A 8 -21.21 33.33 -13.48
C LYS A 8 -22.34 32.39 -13.92
N GLU A 9 -22.54 31.34 -13.12
CA GLU A 9 -23.39 30.16 -13.34
C GLU A 9 -22.77 29.14 -14.32
N LYS A 10 -22.33 27.94 -13.92
CA LYS A 10 -22.75 27.10 -12.81
C LYS A 10 -21.59 26.20 -12.42
N LEU A 11 -21.00 26.50 -11.27
CA LEU A 11 -19.98 25.70 -10.61
C LEU A 11 -20.68 24.50 -9.98
N GLU A 12 -20.71 23.36 -10.66
CA GLU A 12 -21.03 22.08 -10.04
C GLU A 12 -20.57 20.91 -10.92
N LYS A 13 -19.94 19.92 -10.28
CA LYS A 13 -19.34 18.68 -10.82
C LYS A 13 -17.87 18.76 -11.24
N ARG A 14 -16.99 19.06 -10.28
CA ARG A 14 -15.68 18.38 -10.21
C ARG A 14 -15.71 17.39 -9.05
N THR A 15 -16.11 16.15 -9.35
CA THR A 15 -15.65 15.00 -8.56
C THR A 15 -14.68 14.27 -9.47
N SER A 16 -13.40 14.61 -9.37
CA SER A 16 -12.36 13.74 -9.91
C SER A 16 -12.47 12.42 -9.15
N GLU A 17 -12.96 11.38 -9.81
CA GLU A 17 -12.92 10.01 -9.28
C GLU A 17 -11.45 9.62 -9.08
N VAL A 18 -10.93 9.84 -7.88
CA VAL A 18 -9.62 9.31 -7.49
C VAL A 18 -9.83 7.81 -7.31
N LYS A 19 -9.51 7.02 -8.35
CA LYS A 19 -9.45 5.57 -8.20
C LYS A 19 -8.52 5.25 -7.03
N PRO A 20 -8.95 4.42 -6.06
CA PRO A 20 -8.09 4.05 -4.96
C PRO A 20 -6.82 3.39 -5.52
N PRO A 21 -5.67 3.57 -4.85
CA PRO A 21 -4.43 2.94 -5.29
C PRO A 21 -4.64 1.43 -5.47
N PRO A 22 -4.04 0.81 -6.51
CA PRO A 22 -4.23 -0.60 -6.79
C PRO A 22 -3.73 -1.45 -5.61
N ASN A 23 -4.58 -2.36 -5.12
CA ASN A 23 -4.20 -3.31 -4.07
C ASN A 23 -3.34 -4.43 -4.65
N VAL A 24 -2.11 -4.57 -4.16
CA VAL A 24 -1.19 -5.64 -4.57
C VAL A 24 -1.18 -6.75 -3.52
N LYS A 25 -1.34 -8.00 -3.94
CA LYS A 25 -1.19 -9.19 -3.09
C LYS A 25 0.10 -9.91 -3.46
N CYS A 26 0.96 -10.13 -2.48
CA CYS A 26 2.24 -10.83 -2.65
C CYS A 26 2.27 -12.08 -1.77
N VAL A 27 2.90 -13.16 -2.26
CA VAL A 27 3.14 -14.41 -1.52
C VAL A 27 4.62 -14.74 -1.62
N LEU A 28 5.25 -15.07 -0.50
CA LEU A 28 6.66 -15.40 -0.43
C LEU A 28 6.82 -16.91 -0.15
N VAL A 29 7.56 -17.60 -1.02
CA VAL A 29 7.80 -19.05 -0.95
C VAL A 29 9.28 -19.35 -0.98
N GLY A 30 9.68 -20.52 -0.45
CA GLY A 30 11.07 -20.95 -0.37
C GLY A 30 11.28 -21.91 0.81
N ASP A 31 12.49 -22.41 0.98
CA ASP A 31 12.80 -23.42 1.99
C ASP A 31 12.57 -22.95 3.44
N GLY A 32 12.46 -23.89 4.36
CA GLY A 32 12.40 -23.60 5.80
C GLY A 32 13.62 -22.78 6.25
N ALA A 33 13.42 -21.92 7.26
CA ALA A 33 14.48 -21.13 7.88
C ALA A 33 15.30 -20.16 6.98
N VAL A 34 14.98 -19.97 5.70
CA VAL A 34 15.67 -19.00 4.80
C VAL A 34 15.40 -17.52 5.12
N GLY A 35 14.62 -17.21 6.16
CA GLY A 35 14.39 -15.83 6.61
C GLY A 35 13.22 -15.10 5.96
N LYS A 36 12.28 -15.80 5.29
CA LYS A 36 11.08 -15.18 4.66
C LYS A 36 10.28 -14.30 5.63
N THR A 37 10.00 -14.81 6.82
CA THR A 37 9.24 -14.09 7.85
C THR A 37 10.02 -12.88 8.36
N ASN A 38 11.32 -13.05 8.62
CA ASN A 38 12.17 -11.95 9.07
C ASN A 38 12.33 -10.85 8.01
N LEU A 39 12.32 -11.18 6.72
CA LEU A 39 12.31 -10.19 5.63
C LEU A 39 11.04 -9.33 5.69
N ILE A 40 9.88 -9.95 5.89
CA ILE A 40 8.62 -9.20 6.00
C ILE A 40 8.65 -8.32 7.26
N LEU A 41 8.98 -8.90 8.42
CA LEU A 41 9.01 -8.18 9.70
C LEU A 41 9.97 -7.00 9.71
N SER A 42 11.16 -7.15 9.12
CA SER A 42 12.12 -6.05 9.01
C SER A 42 11.59 -4.94 8.10
N TYR A 43 10.86 -5.27 7.03
CA TYR A 43 10.24 -4.28 6.16
C TYR A 43 9.07 -3.52 6.83
N ILE A 44 8.19 -4.21 7.56
CA ILE A 44 6.96 -3.60 8.10
C ILE A 44 7.08 -3.06 9.52
N GLN A 45 8.00 -3.60 10.33
CA GLN A 45 8.09 -3.34 11.76
C GLN A 45 9.51 -2.95 12.20
N ASP A 46 10.49 -2.90 11.29
CA ASP A 46 11.90 -2.64 11.60
C ASP A 46 12.43 -3.56 12.72
N ARG A 47 12.02 -4.83 12.67
CA ARG A 47 12.36 -5.84 13.69
C ARG A 47 12.83 -7.14 13.07
N PHE A 48 13.66 -7.85 13.82
CA PHE A 48 14.17 -9.17 13.49
C PHE A 48 14.02 -10.09 14.71
N THR A 49 13.47 -11.29 14.51
CA THR A 49 13.33 -12.30 15.55
C THR A 49 14.47 -13.30 15.46
N HIS A 50 15.17 -13.53 16.57
CA HIS A 50 16.30 -14.48 16.63
C HIS A 50 15.86 -15.94 16.86
N GLU A 51 14.67 -16.13 17.42
CA GLU A 51 14.09 -17.47 17.61
C GLU A 51 13.39 -17.93 16.33
N TYR A 52 13.70 -19.14 15.89
CA TYR A 52 13.05 -19.73 14.73
C TYR A 52 11.71 -20.37 15.14
N VAL A 53 10.63 -19.70 14.74
CA VAL A 53 9.27 -20.25 14.79
C VAL A 53 8.85 -20.57 13.34
N PRO A 54 8.60 -21.84 12.97
CA PRO A 54 8.15 -22.20 11.63
C PRO A 54 6.81 -21.52 11.30
N THR A 55 6.78 -20.69 10.26
CA THR A 55 5.55 -20.07 9.77
C THR A 55 4.73 -21.09 8.96
N ALA A 56 3.56 -21.47 9.48
CA ALA A 56 2.56 -22.22 8.70
C ALA A 56 1.78 -21.29 7.75
N PHE A 57 1.34 -20.12 8.24
CA PHE A 57 0.63 -19.10 7.48
C PHE A 57 0.61 -17.76 8.23
N ASP A 58 1.02 -16.67 7.58
CA ASP A 58 0.95 -15.30 8.12
C ASP A 58 0.37 -14.33 7.08
N LYS A 59 -0.44 -13.36 7.52
CA LYS A 59 -0.99 -12.30 6.66
C LYS A 59 -0.61 -10.92 7.21
N TYR A 60 0.13 -10.17 6.40
CA TYR A 60 0.58 -8.80 6.71
C TYR A 60 -0.13 -7.80 5.80
N ASN A 61 -0.70 -6.74 6.37
CA ASN A 61 -1.27 -5.63 5.62
C ASN A 61 -0.42 -4.39 5.86
N GLY A 62 0.09 -3.76 4.80
CA GLY A 62 0.66 -2.42 4.90
C GLY A 62 -0.43 -1.41 5.27
N LYS A 63 -0.15 -0.49 6.19
CA LYS A 63 -1.06 0.64 6.44
C LYS A 63 -1.03 1.54 5.20
N GLN A 64 -2.20 1.88 4.66
CA GLN A 64 -2.36 2.94 3.65
C GLN A 64 -2.10 4.31 4.25
#